data_AF-A0A948KLK5-F1
#
_entry.id   AF-A0A948KLK5-F1
#
_cell.length_a   1.000
_cell.length_b   1.000
_cell.length_c   1.000
_cell.angle_alpha   90.00
_cell.angle_beta   90.00
_cell.angle_gamma   90.00
#
_symmetry.space_group_name_H-M   'P 1'
#
loop_
_entity.id
_entity.type
_entity.pdbx_description
1 polymer ?
#
loop_
_entity_poly.entity_id
_entity_poly.type
_entity_poly.pdbx_seq_one_letter_code
_entity_poly.pdbx_strand_id
1 'polypeptide(L)'
;YPVKIRDLAKLLADGIVSVWGEGFFTTLTQDLWEERYAYPELEQFHTYSLAACIKGLRCAASLDSTYAKQAAAMERVLKKANRKGIIRTPGRLRDETCDASLLGLVWPFEIYEPDDPLVYGLIGDIERSLVKGGGIHRYRFDAYDGHRRHGIDSRRGGGAWPVLNFWMALVLSLRGERDEARIYADYVLKRIQADRIPEQLFSNRIQEGISPLGWSHAMYVLYRTQDAREKSD
;
A
#
# COMPACT_ATOMS: atom_id res chain seq x y z
N TYR A 1 -5.89 13.07 23.39
CA TYR A 1 -6.92 12.29 22.69
C TYR A 1 -8.05 11.95 23.66
N PRO A 2 -9.30 11.83 23.20
CA PRO A 2 -10.38 11.29 24.01
C PRO A 2 -9.97 9.93 24.61
N VAL A 3 -10.35 9.65 25.85
CA VAL A 3 -9.96 8.42 26.59
C VAL A 3 -10.22 7.16 25.76
N LYS A 4 -11.40 7.06 25.14
CA LYS A 4 -11.78 5.92 24.27
C LYS A 4 -10.81 5.70 23.11
N ILE A 5 -10.31 6.76 22.49
CA ILE A 5 -9.35 6.68 21.37
C ILE A 5 -7.98 6.23 21.86
N ARG A 6 -7.55 6.76 23.02
CA ARG A 6 -6.30 6.34 23.66
C ARG A 6 -6.33 4.86 24.01
N ASP A 7 -7.41 4.40 24.63
CA ASP A 7 -7.53 3.01 25.10
C ASP A 7 -7.63 2.05 23.91
N LEU A 8 -8.33 2.43 22.84
CA LEU A 8 -8.33 1.68 21.58
C LEU A 8 -6.93 1.61 20.95
N ALA A 9 -6.21 2.73 20.88
CA ALA A 9 -4.85 2.75 20.32
C ALA A 9 -3.90 1.85 21.13
N LYS A 10 -4.02 1.85 22.46
CA LYS A 10 -3.26 0.95 23.32
C LYS A 10 -3.61 -0.51 23.07
N LEU A 11 -4.90 -0.86 23.01
CA LEU A 11 -5.36 -2.21 22.74
C LEU A 11 -4.84 -2.75 21.40
N LEU A 12 -4.87 -1.93 20.34
CA LEU A 12 -4.36 -2.31 19.02
C LEU A 12 -2.83 -2.47 19.02
N ALA A 13 -2.10 -1.57 19.67
CA ALA A 13 -0.65 -1.66 19.78
C ALA A 13 -0.20 -2.89 20.60
N ASP A 14 -0.86 -3.17 21.71
CA ASP A 14 -0.63 -4.38 22.51
C ASP A 14 -0.91 -5.64 21.69
N GLY A 15 -1.98 -5.64 20.88
CA GLY A 15 -2.29 -6.69 19.91
C GLY A 15 -1.14 -6.96 18.94
N ILE A 16 -0.63 -5.92 18.27
CA ILE A 16 0.52 -6.02 17.35
C ILE A 16 1.75 -6.61 18.05
N VAL A 17 2.09 -6.10 19.24
CA VAL A 17 3.28 -6.54 19.99
C VAL A 17 3.14 -7.99 20.45
N SER A 18 1.94 -8.40 20.89
CA SER A 18 1.70 -9.76 21.40
C SER A 18 1.93 -10.87 20.38
N VAL A 19 1.85 -10.55 19.09
CA VAL A 19 2.05 -11.50 17.98
C VAL A 19 3.37 -11.28 17.24
N TRP A 20 4.26 -10.43 17.74
CA TRP A 20 5.57 -10.19 17.15
C TRP A 20 6.64 -11.09 17.80
N GLY A 21 7.15 -12.06 17.05
CA GLY A 21 8.12 -13.07 17.52
C GLY A 21 9.58 -12.71 17.25
N GLU A 22 9.94 -11.42 17.29
CA GLU A 22 11.32 -10.93 17.10
C GLU A 22 11.95 -11.26 15.73
N GLY A 23 11.19 -11.06 14.65
CA GLY A 23 11.68 -11.21 13.27
C GLY A 23 10.57 -11.45 12.26
N PHE A 24 9.49 -12.07 12.73
CA PHE A 24 8.28 -12.35 11.97
C PHE A 24 7.09 -12.41 12.94
N PHE A 25 5.87 -12.44 12.41
CA PHE A 25 4.68 -12.61 13.22
C PHE A 25 4.53 -14.08 13.63
N THR A 26 4.12 -14.34 14.87
CA THR A 26 3.88 -15.70 15.39
C THR A 26 2.55 -16.28 14.92
N THR A 27 1.74 -15.50 14.22
CA THR A 27 0.46 -15.89 13.64
C THR A 27 0.48 -15.77 12.12
N LEU A 28 -0.39 -16.52 11.46
CA LEU A 28 -0.63 -16.38 10.03
C LEU A 28 -1.15 -14.97 9.74
N THR A 29 -0.51 -14.27 8.80
CA THR A 29 -0.94 -12.94 8.37
C THR A 29 -1.29 -12.96 6.89
N GLN A 30 -2.17 -12.05 6.48
CA GLN A 30 -2.58 -11.88 5.09
C GLN A 30 -2.11 -10.51 4.59
N ASP A 31 -1.89 -10.40 3.29
CA ASP A 31 -1.57 -9.14 2.66
C ASP A 31 -2.77 -8.19 2.55
N LEU A 32 -2.51 -6.95 2.15
CA LEU A 32 -3.51 -5.91 1.94
C LEU A 32 -4.63 -6.32 0.96
N TRP A 33 -4.30 -7.23 0.04
CA TRP A 33 -5.19 -7.68 -1.01
C TRP A 33 -6.02 -8.91 -0.64
N GLU A 34 -5.85 -9.42 0.58
CA GLU A 34 -6.57 -10.58 1.10
C GLU A 34 -6.39 -11.84 0.21
N GLU A 35 -5.19 -12.04 -0.33
CA GLU A 35 -4.93 -13.07 -1.36
C GLU A 35 -3.66 -13.89 -1.15
N ARG A 36 -2.71 -13.38 -0.35
CA ARG A 36 -1.49 -14.11 0.00
C ARG A 36 -1.35 -14.18 1.51
N TYR A 37 -0.77 -15.27 1.97
CA TYR A 37 -0.47 -15.49 3.37
C TYR A 37 1.04 -15.47 3.60
N ALA A 38 1.45 -14.88 4.72
CA ALA A 38 2.79 -14.99 5.26
C ALA A 38 2.77 -15.97 6.44
N TYR A 39 3.56 -17.04 6.29
CA TYR A 39 3.61 -18.18 7.21
C TYR A 39 4.73 -18.01 8.25
N PRO A 40 4.43 -18.11 9.56
CA PRO A 40 5.45 -18.06 10.62
C PRO A 40 6.56 -19.10 10.47
N GLU A 41 6.23 -20.31 10.01
CA GLU A 41 7.19 -21.42 9.83
C GLU A 41 8.23 -21.14 8.74
N LEU A 42 7.89 -20.22 7.83
CA LEU A 42 8.76 -19.73 6.77
C LEU A 42 9.42 -18.40 7.14
N GLU A 43 9.23 -17.92 8.37
CA GLU A 43 9.72 -16.63 8.86
C GLU A 43 9.28 -15.46 7.95
N GLN A 44 8.06 -15.56 7.42
CA GLN A 44 7.55 -14.60 6.45
C GLN A 44 6.84 -13.41 7.11
N PHE A 45 6.86 -12.29 6.41
CA PHE A 45 5.99 -11.16 6.65
C PHE A 45 5.73 -10.42 5.33
N HIS A 46 4.58 -9.78 5.18
CA HIS A 46 4.35 -8.86 4.08
C HIS A 46 4.99 -7.51 4.38
N THR A 47 5.84 -7.00 3.48
CA THR A 47 6.58 -5.75 3.68
C THR A 47 5.62 -4.58 3.93
N TYR A 48 4.51 -4.51 3.19
CA TYR A 48 3.44 -3.53 3.41
C TYR A 48 2.86 -3.61 4.83
N SER A 49 2.44 -4.80 5.25
CA SER A 49 1.77 -5.00 6.55
C SER A 49 2.71 -4.72 7.72
N LEU A 50 3.98 -5.13 7.63
CA LEU A 50 4.97 -4.81 8.67
C LEU A 50 5.21 -3.31 8.78
N ALA A 51 5.25 -2.58 7.65
CA ALA A 51 5.36 -1.13 7.65
C ALA A 51 4.16 -0.43 8.30
N ALA A 52 2.94 -0.93 8.06
CA ALA A 52 1.74 -0.45 8.74
C ALA A 52 1.85 -0.63 10.27
N CYS A 53 2.31 -1.80 10.73
CA CYS A 53 2.56 -2.05 12.15
C CYS A 53 3.62 -1.10 12.73
N ILE A 54 4.74 -0.89 12.03
CA ILE A 54 5.79 0.06 12.45
C ILE A 54 5.21 1.46 12.63
N LYS A 55 4.49 1.99 11.63
CA LYS A 55 3.87 3.32 11.71
C LYS A 55 2.85 3.40 12.84
N GLY A 56 2.01 2.39 13.00
CA GLY A 56 1.03 2.31 14.09
C GLY A 56 1.69 2.37 15.48
N LEU A 57 2.74 1.59 15.70
CA LEU A 57 3.50 1.59 16.96
C LEU A 57 4.24 2.91 17.21
N ARG A 58 4.79 3.55 16.16
CA ARG A 58 5.37 4.90 16.26
C ARG A 58 4.31 5.92 16.72
N CYS A 59 3.11 5.88 16.13
CA CYS A 59 2.00 6.75 16.54
C CYS A 59 1.55 6.50 17.99
N ALA A 60 1.64 5.25 18.47
CA ALA A 60 1.27 4.89 19.84
C ALA A 60 2.39 5.09 20.87
N ALA A 61 3.61 5.45 20.45
CA ALA A 61 4.81 5.45 21.30
C ALA A 61 4.70 6.25 22.62
N SER A 62 3.88 7.31 22.65
CA SER A 62 3.66 8.09 23.87
C SER A 62 2.82 7.37 24.93
N LEU A 63 2.13 6.28 24.55
CA LEU A 63 1.28 5.48 25.44
C LEU A 63 2.06 4.41 26.19
N ASP A 64 3.14 3.92 25.59
CA ASP A 64 4.05 2.93 26.17
C ASP A 64 5.41 2.98 25.47
N SER A 65 6.48 3.14 26.26
CA SER A 65 7.85 3.23 25.74
C SER A 65 8.31 1.96 25.01
N THR A 66 7.66 0.81 25.26
CA THR A 66 7.96 -0.45 24.57
C THR A 66 7.57 -0.40 23.09
N TYR A 67 6.54 0.35 22.70
CA TYR A 67 6.09 0.42 21.31
C TYR A 67 7.13 1.06 20.40
N ALA A 68 7.82 2.11 20.86
CA ALA A 68 8.92 2.72 20.11
C ALA A 68 10.06 1.74 19.88
N LYS A 69 10.41 0.94 20.90
CA LYS A 69 11.45 -0.10 20.81
C LYS A 69 11.07 -1.20 19.82
N GLN A 70 9.81 -1.65 19.86
CA GLN A 70 9.31 -2.67 18.94
C GLN A 70 9.23 -2.17 17.50
N ALA A 71 8.76 -0.94 17.28
CA ALA A 71 8.77 -0.31 15.96
C ALA A 71 10.19 -0.24 15.36
N ALA A 72 11.18 0.18 16.16
CA ALA A 72 12.58 0.23 15.72
C ALA A 72 13.18 -1.17 15.45
N ALA A 73 12.76 -2.20 16.20
CA ALA A 73 13.15 -3.57 15.94
C ALA A 73 12.55 -4.10 14.62
N MET A 74 11.25 -3.91 14.41
CA MET A 74 10.54 -4.26 13.18
C MET A 74 11.14 -3.56 11.96
N GLU A 75 11.45 -2.28 12.06
CA GLU A 75 12.04 -1.52 10.95
C GLU A 75 13.43 -2.04 10.57
N ARG A 76 14.28 -2.39 11.55
CA ARG A 76 15.58 -3.01 11.26
C ARG A 76 15.42 -4.33 10.50
N VAL A 77 14.43 -5.15 10.86
CA VAL A 77 14.11 -6.39 10.15
C VAL A 77 13.64 -6.09 8.72
N LEU A 78 12.70 -5.17 8.56
CA LEU A 78 12.16 -4.76 7.26
C LEU A 78 13.28 -4.26 6.33
N LYS A 79 14.11 -3.32 6.79
CA LYS A 79 15.22 -2.74 6.00
C LYS A 79 16.28 -3.78 5.67
N LYS A 80 16.62 -4.68 6.60
CA LYS A 80 17.57 -5.78 6.34
C LYS A 80 17.05 -6.70 5.23
N ALA A 81 15.76 -7.05 5.26
CA ALA A 81 15.13 -7.92 4.29
C ALA A 81 15.04 -7.31 2.88
N ASN A 82 14.92 -5.98 2.80
CA ASN A 82 14.71 -5.24 1.55
C ASN A 82 15.96 -4.47 1.06
N ARG A 83 17.15 -4.73 1.63
CA ARG A 83 18.39 -4.01 1.32
C ARG A 83 18.86 -4.08 -0.15
N LYS A 84 18.33 -5.00 -0.95
CA LYS A 84 18.67 -5.20 -2.37
C LYS A 84 17.53 -4.81 -3.32
N GLY A 85 16.43 -4.30 -2.78
CA GLY A 85 15.18 -4.11 -3.51
C GLY A 85 13.99 -4.41 -2.62
N ILE A 86 12.94 -3.62 -2.75
CA ILE A 86 11.70 -3.77 -1.99
C ILE A 86 10.88 -4.91 -2.60
N ILE A 87 10.64 -5.94 -1.81
CA ILE A 87 9.89 -7.14 -2.22
C ILE A 87 8.60 -7.28 -1.42
N ARG A 88 7.61 -8.00 -1.96
CA ARG A 88 6.29 -8.19 -1.33
C ARG A 88 6.39 -8.97 -0.02
N THR A 89 7.04 -10.14 -0.03
CA THR A 89 7.09 -11.04 1.12
C THR A 89 8.49 -11.62 1.31
N PRO A 90 9.32 -11.05 2.22
CA PRO A 90 10.52 -11.71 2.69
C PRO A 90 10.24 -12.98 3.49
N GLY A 91 11.28 -13.80 3.69
CA GLY A 91 11.24 -15.04 4.46
C GLY A 91 12.17 -16.09 3.88
N ARG A 92 12.07 -17.33 4.37
CA ARG A 92 12.83 -18.48 3.86
C ARG A 92 12.41 -18.85 2.44
N LEU A 93 11.15 -18.63 2.10
CA LEU A 93 10.63 -18.67 0.73
C LEU A 93 10.12 -17.27 0.38
N ARG A 94 10.77 -16.60 -0.57
CA ARG A 94 10.53 -15.18 -0.85
C ARG A 94 9.49 -15.03 -1.97
N ASP A 95 8.61 -14.04 -1.83
CA ASP A 95 7.79 -13.53 -2.92
C ASP A 95 8.33 -12.16 -3.35
N GLU A 96 8.98 -12.14 -4.50
CA GLU A 96 9.56 -10.95 -5.12
C GLU A 96 8.62 -10.31 -6.15
N THR A 97 7.36 -10.74 -6.21
CA THR A 97 6.37 -10.15 -7.12
C THR A 97 6.23 -8.65 -6.83
N CYS A 98 6.45 -7.83 -7.86
CA CYS A 98 6.19 -6.40 -7.79
C CYS A 98 4.71 -6.15 -7.44
N ASP A 99 4.49 -5.33 -6.42
CA ASP A 99 3.17 -4.97 -5.91
C ASP A 99 3.08 -3.46 -5.68
N ALA A 100 2.09 -2.82 -6.28
CA ALA A 100 1.93 -1.37 -6.21
C ALA A 100 1.58 -0.87 -4.80
N SER A 101 1.06 -1.73 -3.90
CA SER A 101 0.82 -1.36 -2.50
C SER A 101 2.10 -0.95 -1.78
N LEU A 102 3.28 -1.38 -2.25
CA LEU A 102 4.57 -1.05 -1.65
C LEU A 102 4.89 0.47 -1.69
N LEU A 103 4.17 1.26 -2.50
CA LEU A 103 4.16 2.73 -2.38
C LEU A 103 3.78 3.20 -0.96
N GLY A 104 3.04 2.36 -0.22
CA GLY A 104 2.74 2.51 1.21
C GLY A 104 3.95 2.75 2.09
N LEU A 105 5.12 2.21 1.71
CA LEU A 105 6.36 2.36 2.46
C LEU A 105 6.90 3.78 2.45
N VAL A 106 6.55 4.58 1.45
CA VAL A 106 6.84 6.00 1.39
C VAL A 106 5.75 6.76 2.12
N TRP A 107 4.50 6.60 1.68
CA TRP A 107 3.33 7.20 2.30
C TRP A 107 2.22 6.17 2.42
N PRO A 108 1.58 5.96 3.59
CA PRO A 108 1.68 6.81 4.78
C PRO A 108 2.69 6.31 5.83
N PHE A 109 3.46 5.26 5.55
CA PHE A 109 4.24 4.60 6.60
C PHE A 109 5.59 5.23 6.89
N GLU A 110 6.14 6.02 5.95
CA GLU A 110 7.39 6.76 6.13
C GLU A 110 8.52 5.84 6.63
N ILE A 111 8.69 4.71 5.94
CA ILE A 111 9.80 3.77 6.16
C ILE A 111 11.01 4.19 5.33
N TYR A 112 10.75 4.65 4.11
CA TYR A 112 11.73 5.22 3.19
C TYR A 112 11.34 6.65 2.87
N GLU A 113 12.35 7.50 2.77
CA GLU A 113 12.18 8.86 2.27
C GLU A 113 11.79 8.82 0.78
N PRO A 114 11.04 9.82 0.27
CA PRO A 114 10.62 9.84 -1.13
C PRO A 114 11.78 9.76 -2.12
N ASP A 115 12.96 10.29 -1.78
CA ASP A 115 14.18 10.31 -2.60
C ASP A 115 15.16 9.17 -2.29
N ASP A 116 14.75 8.13 -1.55
CA ASP A 116 15.59 6.95 -1.32
C ASP A 116 15.82 6.17 -2.65
N PRO A 117 17.06 5.75 -2.97
CA PRO A 117 17.36 4.95 -4.17
C PRO A 117 16.49 3.69 -4.35
N LEU A 118 16.06 3.05 -3.26
CA LEU A 118 15.15 1.91 -3.32
C LEU A 118 13.74 2.30 -3.77
N VAL A 119 13.31 3.54 -3.49
CA VAL A 119 12.03 4.10 -3.95
C VAL A 119 12.07 4.37 -5.47
N TYR A 120 13.20 4.87 -6.00
CA TYR A 120 13.38 4.98 -7.46
C TYR A 120 13.27 3.61 -8.14
N GLY A 121 13.91 2.59 -7.55
CA GLY A 121 13.82 1.21 -8.03
C GLY A 121 12.38 0.69 -8.03
N LEU A 122 11.65 0.90 -6.92
CA LEU A 122 10.25 0.51 -6.77
C LEU A 122 9.34 1.17 -7.80
N ILE A 123 9.44 2.50 -7.98
CA ILE A 123 8.63 3.24 -8.97
C ILE A 123 8.90 2.67 -10.36
N GLY A 124 10.17 2.52 -10.74
CA GLY A 124 10.53 1.97 -12.04
C GLY A 124 10.03 0.53 -12.24
N ASP A 125 10.02 -0.30 -11.20
CA ASP A 125 9.46 -1.65 -11.28
C ASP A 125 7.94 -1.65 -11.49
N ILE A 126 7.22 -0.77 -10.78
CA ILE A 126 5.76 -0.58 -10.94
C ILE A 126 5.46 -0.08 -12.35
N GLU A 127 6.18 0.92 -12.83
CA GLU A 127 6.03 1.47 -14.19
C GLU A 127 6.21 0.40 -15.26
N ARG A 128 7.32 -0.36 -15.18
CA ARG A 128 7.62 -1.40 -16.17
C ARG A 128 6.66 -2.57 -16.12
N SER A 129 6.18 -2.93 -14.93
CA SER A 129 5.49 -4.21 -14.71
C SER A 129 3.98 -4.10 -14.61
N LEU A 130 3.48 -2.98 -14.09
CA LEU A 130 2.11 -2.84 -13.61
C LEU A 130 1.35 -1.72 -14.31
N VAL A 131 2.01 -0.80 -15.01
CA VAL A 131 1.34 0.23 -15.81
C VAL A 131 0.92 -0.34 -17.17
N LYS A 132 -0.38 -0.27 -17.48
CA LYS A 132 -0.94 -0.63 -18.78
C LYS A 132 -1.81 0.51 -19.30
N GLY A 133 -1.39 1.12 -20.40
CA GLY A 133 -2.11 2.25 -21.01
C GLY A 133 -2.30 3.45 -20.06
N GLY A 134 -1.41 3.63 -19.09
CA GLY A 134 -1.47 4.68 -18.05
C GLY A 134 -2.12 4.26 -16.73
N GLY A 135 -2.77 3.09 -16.68
CA GLY A 135 -3.40 2.57 -15.46
C GLY A 135 -2.52 1.61 -14.69
N ILE A 136 -2.46 1.75 -13.35
CA ILE A 136 -1.67 0.89 -12.47
C ILE A 136 -2.51 -0.30 -12.00
N HIS A 137 -2.00 -1.51 -12.19
CA HIS A 137 -2.57 -2.75 -11.64
C HIS A 137 -1.94 -3.10 -10.28
N ARG A 138 -2.61 -3.92 -9.45
CA ARG A 138 -2.12 -4.29 -8.12
C ARG A 138 -0.77 -5.00 -8.17
N TYR A 139 -0.71 -6.08 -8.94
CA TYR A 139 0.47 -6.91 -9.16
C TYR A 139 0.32 -7.70 -10.47
N ARG A 140 1.39 -8.35 -10.95
CA ARG A 140 1.34 -9.09 -12.23
C ARG A 140 0.39 -10.28 -12.14
N PHE A 141 -0.36 -10.52 -13.22
CA PHE A 141 -1.33 -11.61 -13.34
C PHE A 141 -2.47 -11.57 -12.31
N ASP A 142 -2.78 -10.38 -11.78
CA ASP A 142 -3.96 -10.18 -10.97
C ASP A 142 -5.24 -10.56 -11.75
N ALA A 143 -5.98 -11.52 -11.20
CA ALA A 143 -7.19 -12.05 -11.78
C ALA A 143 -8.46 -11.41 -11.20
N TYR A 144 -8.37 -10.69 -10.08
CA TYR A 144 -9.51 -10.14 -9.37
C TYR A 144 -10.16 -9.00 -10.15
N ASP A 145 -11.45 -9.14 -10.44
CA ASP A 145 -12.19 -8.19 -11.24
C ASP A 145 -13.39 -7.56 -10.52
N GLY A 146 -13.48 -7.74 -9.20
CA GLY A 146 -14.59 -7.22 -8.39
C GLY A 146 -15.94 -7.92 -8.61
N HIS A 147 -16.03 -8.87 -9.56
CA HIS A 147 -17.26 -9.58 -9.87
C HIS A 147 -17.36 -10.87 -9.06
N ARG A 148 -18.24 -10.86 -8.06
CA ARG A 148 -18.58 -12.06 -7.29
C ARG A 148 -19.99 -12.54 -7.64
N ARG A 149 -20.11 -13.78 -8.11
CA ARG A 149 -21.41 -14.45 -8.35
C ARG A 149 -21.51 -15.70 -7.51
N HIS A 150 -22.62 -15.88 -6.80
CA HIS A 150 -22.85 -17.02 -5.89
C HIS A 150 -21.73 -17.21 -4.86
N GLY A 151 -21.11 -16.12 -4.39
CA GLY A 151 -20.00 -16.17 -3.42
C GLY A 151 -18.63 -16.50 -4.02
N ILE A 152 -18.52 -16.62 -5.35
CA ILE A 152 -17.28 -16.98 -6.05
C ILE A 152 -16.81 -15.81 -6.90
N ASP A 153 -15.52 -15.45 -6.77
CA ASP A 153 -14.90 -14.43 -7.61
C ASP A 153 -14.71 -14.98 -9.02
N SER A 154 -15.10 -14.19 -10.02
CA SER A 154 -15.11 -14.66 -11.41
C SER A 154 -13.71 -14.84 -11.99
N ARG A 155 -12.72 -14.12 -11.43
CA ARG A 155 -11.28 -14.21 -11.72
C ARG A 155 -10.94 -14.07 -13.21
N ARG A 156 -11.53 -13.06 -13.86
CA ARG A 156 -11.37 -12.83 -15.33
C ARG A 156 -10.35 -11.77 -15.71
N GLY A 157 -9.49 -11.38 -14.78
CA GLY A 157 -8.42 -10.39 -15.02
C GLY A 157 -8.78 -9.03 -14.45
N GLY A 158 -7.88 -8.46 -13.65
CA GLY A 158 -8.07 -7.17 -13.01
C GLY A 158 -7.83 -5.98 -13.92
N GLY A 159 -8.59 -4.91 -13.68
CA GLY A 159 -8.44 -3.60 -14.30
C GLY A 159 -7.36 -2.75 -13.62
N ALA A 160 -7.19 -1.53 -14.10
CA ALA A 160 -6.35 -0.54 -13.44
C ALA A 160 -7.08 0.01 -12.21
N TRP A 161 -6.36 0.26 -11.12
CA TRP A 161 -6.93 0.69 -9.85
C TRP A 161 -6.72 2.19 -9.65
N PRO A 162 -7.80 3.01 -9.65
CA PRO A 162 -7.70 4.44 -9.40
C PRO A 162 -6.96 4.80 -8.11
N VAL A 163 -7.18 4.04 -7.03
CA VAL A 163 -6.46 4.22 -5.76
C VAL A 163 -4.94 4.15 -5.93
N LEU A 164 -4.43 3.23 -6.78
CA LEU A 164 -3.00 3.06 -7.02
C LEU A 164 -2.43 4.15 -7.92
N ASN A 165 -3.20 4.60 -8.92
CA ASN A 165 -2.84 5.78 -9.72
C ASN A 165 -2.69 7.03 -8.85
N PHE A 166 -3.62 7.29 -7.93
CA PHE A 166 -3.50 8.42 -6.99
C PHE A 166 -2.40 8.21 -5.95
N TRP A 167 -2.13 6.97 -5.54
CA TRP A 167 -1.00 6.67 -4.66
C TRP A 167 0.33 6.99 -5.32
N MET A 168 0.51 6.57 -6.57
CA MET A 168 1.69 6.91 -7.36
C MET A 168 1.81 8.41 -7.54
N ALA A 169 0.72 9.09 -7.91
CA ALA A 169 0.70 10.54 -8.05
C ALA A 169 1.11 11.24 -6.74
N LEU A 170 0.62 10.78 -5.58
CA LEU A 170 1.00 11.33 -4.28
C LEU A 170 2.49 11.14 -3.97
N VAL A 171 3.03 9.94 -4.23
CA VAL A 171 4.46 9.65 -4.00
C VAL A 171 5.34 10.47 -4.94
N LEU A 172 4.96 10.65 -6.21
CA LEU A 172 5.66 11.50 -7.17
C LEU A 172 5.60 12.98 -6.76
N SER A 173 4.45 13.47 -6.26
CA SER A 173 4.37 14.82 -5.68
C SER A 173 5.35 14.99 -4.52
N LEU A 174 5.40 14.06 -3.56
CA LEU A 174 6.37 14.11 -2.45
C LEU A 174 7.84 14.15 -2.91
N ARG A 175 8.13 13.76 -4.14
CA ARG A 175 9.46 13.82 -4.77
C ARG A 175 9.70 15.09 -5.59
N GLY A 176 8.71 15.98 -5.68
CA GLY A 176 8.72 17.17 -6.54
C GLY A 176 8.43 16.89 -8.02
N GLU A 177 8.09 15.65 -8.39
CA GLU A 177 7.83 15.20 -9.76
C GLU A 177 6.38 15.46 -10.17
N ARG A 178 5.99 16.74 -10.18
CA ARG A 178 4.59 17.16 -10.31
C ARG A 178 3.99 16.85 -11.67
N ASP A 179 4.79 16.91 -12.72
CA ASP A 179 4.29 16.74 -14.09
C ASP A 179 3.97 15.27 -14.33
N GLU A 180 4.83 14.38 -13.84
CA GLU A 180 4.67 12.94 -13.79
C GLU A 180 3.49 12.55 -12.89
N ALA A 181 3.37 13.15 -11.71
CA ALA A 181 2.24 12.92 -10.80
C ALA A 181 0.89 13.20 -11.50
N ARG A 182 0.81 14.29 -12.27
CA ARG A 182 -0.41 14.66 -13.00
C ARG A 182 -0.78 13.64 -14.07
N ILE A 183 0.18 12.97 -14.72
CA ILE A 183 -0.10 11.92 -15.72
C ILE A 183 -0.94 10.80 -15.09
N TYR A 184 -0.57 10.32 -13.91
CA TYR A 184 -1.28 9.25 -13.22
C TYR A 184 -2.66 9.67 -12.72
N ALA A 185 -2.78 10.88 -12.18
CA ALA A 185 -4.06 11.41 -11.73
C ALA A 185 -5.03 11.64 -12.91
N ASP A 186 -4.54 12.25 -13.99
CA ASP A 186 -5.31 12.53 -15.20
C ASP A 186 -5.83 11.26 -15.88
N TYR A 187 -5.04 10.18 -15.87
CA TYR A 187 -5.49 8.89 -16.39
C TYR A 187 -6.83 8.47 -15.77
N VAL A 188 -6.98 8.65 -14.45
CA VAL A 188 -8.22 8.33 -13.75
C VAL A 188 -9.31 9.35 -14.09
N LEU A 189 -9.02 10.64 -13.91
CA LEU A 189 -10.03 11.70 -14.03
C LEU A 189 -10.65 11.79 -15.42
N LYS A 190 -9.92 11.42 -16.47
CA LYS A 190 -10.42 11.38 -17.86
C LYS A 190 -11.35 10.18 -18.13
N ARG A 191 -11.41 9.20 -17.24
CA ARG A 191 -12.12 7.91 -17.45
C ARG A 191 -13.25 7.66 -16.46
N ILE A 192 -13.31 8.39 -15.36
CA ILE A 192 -14.44 8.30 -14.43
C ILE A 192 -15.70 8.92 -15.03
N GLN A 193 -16.85 8.46 -14.57
CA GLN A 193 -18.15 9.01 -14.94
C GLN A 193 -18.68 9.84 -13.77
N ALA A 194 -19.06 11.09 -14.05
CA ALA A 194 -19.50 12.05 -13.04
C ALA A 194 -18.46 12.20 -11.90
N ASP A 195 -18.92 12.23 -10.66
CA ASP A 195 -18.10 12.41 -9.46
C ASP A 195 -17.72 11.10 -8.78
N ARG A 196 -17.94 9.93 -9.41
CA ARG A 196 -17.74 8.61 -8.79
C ARG A 196 -16.46 7.95 -9.27
N ILE A 197 -15.52 7.71 -8.36
CA ILE A 197 -14.27 7.02 -8.64
C ILE A 197 -14.44 5.52 -8.29
N PRO A 198 -14.30 4.61 -9.26
CA PRO A 198 -14.49 3.18 -9.02
C PRO A 198 -13.27 2.53 -8.35
N GLU A 199 -13.42 1.27 -7.98
CA GLU A 199 -12.34 0.37 -7.58
C GLU A 199 -11.40 0.04 -8.73
N GLN A 200 -11.98 -0.22 -9.92
CA GLN A 200 -11.24 -0.62 -11.10
C GLN A 200 -11.75 0.08 -12.37
N LEU A 201 -10.83 0.38 -13.27
CA LEU A 201 -11.06 0.88 -14.61
C LEU A 201 -10.60 -0.19 -15.61
N PHE A 202 -11.55 -0.82 -16.29
CA PHE A 202 -11.28 -1.82 -17.32
C PHE A 202 -11.05 -1.17 -18.69
N SER A 203 -10.30 -1.85 -19.56
CA SER A 203 -10.10 -1.45 -20.96
C SER A 203 -11.23 -1.89 -21.89
N ASN A 204 -12.08 -2.80 -21.43
CA ASN A 204 -13.26 -3.29 -22.14
C ASN A 204 -14.54 -2.68 -21.57
N ARG A 205 -15.66 -2.86 -22.29
CA ARG A 205 -16.99 -2.34 -21.90
C ARG A 205 -17.86 -3.35 -21.12
N ILE A 206 -17.30 -4.49 -20.74
CA ILE A 206 -18.05 -5.60 -20.14
C ILE A 206 -17.87 -5.61 -18.63
N GLN A 207 -16.62 -5.47 -18.16
CA GLN A 207 -16.31 -5.44 -16.75
C GLN A 207 -16.45 -4.02 -16.21
N GLU A 208 -17.14 -3.91 -15.08
CA GLU A 208 -17.31 -2.66 -14.33
C GLU A 208 -16.76 -2.86 -12.91
N GLY A 209 -15.94 -1.93 -12.44
CA GLY A 209 -15.45 -1.96 -11.05
C GLY A 209 -16.52 -1.46 -10.09
N ILE A 210 -16.46 -1.91 -8.82
CA ILE A 210 -17.31 -1.40 -7.75
C ILE A 210 -17.20 0.13 -7.70
N SER A 211 -18.34 0.83 -7.74
CA SER A 211 -18.35 2.30 -7.82
C SER A 211 -19.48 2.91 -6.99
N PRO A 212 -19.20 3.92 -6.15
CA PRO A 212 -17.87 4.48 -5.85
C PRO A 212 -17.05 3.61 -4.89
N LEU A 213 -15.72 3.66 -4.98
CA LEU A 213 -14.82 3.15 -3.96
C LEU A 213 -14.33 4.29 -3.05
N GLY A 214 -14.74 4.29 -1.79
CA GLY A 214 -14.36 5.32 -0.82
C GLY A 214 -12.84 5.50 -0.67
N TRP A 215 -12.06 4.43 -0.79
CA TRP A 215 -10.59 4.49 -0.74
C TRP A 215 -9.99 5.24 -1.92
N SER A 216 -10.48 5.01 -3.15
CA SER A 216 -10.04 5.76 -4.33
C SER A 216 -10.34 7.26 -4.18
N HIS A 217 -11.51 7.61 -3.63
CA HIS A 217 -11.87 9.00 -3.33
C HIS A 217 -10.97 9.62 -2.26
N ALA A 218 -10.68 8.90 -1.17
CA ALA A 218 -9.80 9.38 -0.12
C ALA A 218 -8.39 9.65 -0.65
N MET A 219 -7.83 8.73 -1.45
CA MET A 219 -6.51 8.91 -2.07
C MET A 219 -6.47 10.09 -3.04
N TYR A 220 -7.53 10.34 -3.80
CA TYR A 220 -7.64 11.54 -4.63
C TYR A 220 -7.54 12.82 -3.80
N VAL A 221 -8.30 12.92 -2.69
CA VAL A 221 -8.28 14.10 -1.81
C VAL A 221 -6.89 14.30 -1.18
N LEU A 222 -6.25 13.22 -0.75
CA LEU A 222 -4.90 13.25 -0.18
C LEU A 222 -3.87 13.75 -1.21
N TYR A 223 -3.90 13.20 -2.42
CA TYR A 223 -3.06 13.66 -3.53
C TYR A 223 -3.28 15.15 -3.83
N ARG A 224 -4.53 15.59 -3.97
CA ARG A 224 -4.86 17.00 -4.25
C ARG A 224 -4.40 17.94 -3.14
N THR A 225 -4.46 17.49 -1.88
CA THR A 225 -3.98 18.26 -0.73
C THR A 225 -2.46 18.40 -0.76
N GLN A 226 -1.74 17.34 -1.10
CA GLN A 226 -0.29 17.37 -1.25
C GLN A 226 0.14 18.29 -2.40
N ASP A 227 -0.44 18.12 -3.60
CA ASP A 227 -0.16 18.96 -4.77
C ASP A 227 -0.41 20.45 -4.51
N ALA A 228 -1.43 20.78 -3.70
CA ALA A 228 -1.74 22.17 -3.36
C ALA A 228 -0.72 22.81 -2.40
N ARG A 229 -0.23 22.06 -1.41
CA ARG A 229 0.79 22.55 -0.45
C ARG A 229 2.06 22.96 -1.18
N GLU A 230 2.48 22.09 -2.08
CA GLU A 230 3.65 22.26 -2.91
C GLU A 230 3.58 23.48 -3.86
N LYS A 231 2.39 23.94 -4.25
CA LYS A 231 2.25 25.19 -5.04
C LYS A 231 2.45 26.46 -4.22
N SER A 232 2.43 26.37 -2.89
CA SER A 232 2.48 27.50 -1.97
C SER A 232 3.89 27.77 -1.42
N ASP A 233 4.82 26.84 -1.64
CA ASP A 233 6.26 26.93 -1.32
C ASP A 233 7.06 27.28 -2.58
#